data_AF-A0A1H6FBS5-F1
#
_entry.id   AF-A0A1H6FBS5-F1
#
_cell.length_a   1.000
_cell.length_b   1.000
_cell.length_c   1.000
_cell.angle_alpha   90.00
_cell.angle_beta   90.00
_cell.angle_gamma   90.00
#
_symmetry.space_group_name_H-M   'P 1'
#
loop_
_entity.id
_entity.type
_entity.pdbx_description
1 polymer ?
#
loop_
_entity_poly.entity_id
_entity_poly.type
_entity_poly.pdbx_seq_one_letter_code
_entity_poly.pdbx_strand_id
1 'polypeptide(L)'
;MSVFNQTNQHVGTQNNIVNETRNEGDTFNMSGDFRGANVNIKSTLNNVTQTIGALPNADDSLKEELSKLIQQLNDTLQQAPAEKAEAAEAVAKTAEVLVQTSAAEKPNKTLLEITGKGLLEASKAVADIMPTALKVATQIVAVVGKITGV
;
A
#
# COMPACT_ATOMS: atom_id res chain seq x y z
N MET A 1 -67.69 -10.71 0.49
CA MET A 1 -67.45 -10.73 1.94
C MET A 1 -67.27 -12.18 2.35
N SER A 2 -66.27 -12.45 3.19
CA SER A 2 -65.89 -13.74 3.79
C SER A 2 -64.94 -14.63 2.96
N VAL A 3 -63.71 -14.63 3.47
CA VAL A 3 -62.48 -15.26 3.00
C VAL A 3 -62.41 -16.70 3.52
N PHE A 4 -61.96 -17.61 2.66
CA PHE A 4 -61.60 -18.99 3.01
C PHE A 4 -60.39 -19.00 3.95
N ASN A 5 -60.52 -19.75 5.04
CA ASN A 5 -59.50 -19.99 6.05
C ASN A 5 -59.01 -21.43 5.94
N GLN A 6 -57.71 -21.62 5.68
CA GLN A 6 -56.86 -22.80 5.97
C GLN A 6 -55.57 -22.65 5.14
N THR A 7 -54.33 -22.87 5.59
CA THR A 7 -53.81 -23.63 6.74
C THR A 7 -52.34 -23.25 6.93
N ASN A 8 -51.81 -23.66 8.08
CA ASN A 8 -50.42 -23.97 8.39
C ASN A 8 -49.62 -22.89 9.10
N GLN A 9 -49.49 -22.90 10.43
CA GLN A 9 -49.00 -23.92 11.38
C GLN A 9 -47.50 -23.72 11.71
N HIS A 10 -47.26 -23.69 13.03
CA HIS A 10 -46.01 -23.87 13.78
C HIS A 10 -45.00 -22.73 13.82
N VAL A 11 -44.27 -22.46 14.91
CA VAL A 11 -44.24 -22.79 16.36
C VAL A 11 -43.05 -21.95 16.87
N GLY A 12 -43.15 -21.29 18.03
CA GLY A 12 -42.05 -20.92 18.98
C GLY A 12 -40.84 -20.10 18.47
N THR A 13 -40.18 -19.18 19.18
CA THR A 13 -39.91 -19.01 20.61
C THR A 13 -39.09 -17.70 20.78
N GLN A 14 -39.29 -17.01 21.92
CA GLN A 14 -38.31 -16.15 22.65
C GLN A 14 -37.91 -14.72 22.17
N ASN A 15 -38.43 -13.74 22.93
CA ASN A 15 -37.70 -12.80 23.81
C ASN A 15 -36.26 -12.38 23.41
N ASN A 16 -36.03 -11.09 23.12
CA ASN A 16 -35.35 -10.16 24.04
C ASN A 16 -35.06 -8.78 23.41
N ILE A 17 -35.54 -7.74 24.12
CA ILE A 17 -34.88 -6.45 24.38
C ILE A 17 -34.49 -5.62 23.14
N VAL A 18 -35.43 -4.82 22.66
CA VAL A 18 -35.11 -3.56 21.96
C VAL A 18 -34.70 -2.52 23.00
N ASN A 19 -33.41 -2.50 23.36
CA ASN A 19 -32.84 -1.32 24.01
C ASN A 19 -32.36 -0.38 22.90
N GLU A 20 -33.28 0.47 22.45
CA GLU A 20 -32.99 1.57 21.52
C GLU A 20 -32.04 2.57 22.20
N THR A 21 -30.74 2.34 22.10
CA THR A 21 -29.76 3.42 22.20
C THR A 21 -29.34 3.79 20.79
N ARG A 22 -30.08 4.72 20.19
CA ARG A 22 -29.64 5.47 19.03
C ARG A 22 -28.42 6.29 19.46
N ASN A 23 -27.23 5.75 19.27
CA ASN A 23 -26.04 6.56 19.04
C ASN A 23 -25.89 6.68 17.54
N GLU A 24 -26.39 7.80 17.01
CA GLU A 24 -26.09 8.31 15.68
C GLU A 24 -24.62 8.73 15.64
N GLY A 25 -23.74 7.73 15.65
CA GLY A 25 -22.35 7.87 15.24
C GLY A 25 -22.22 6.91 14.09
N ASP A 26 -22.24 7.44 12.87
CA ASP A 26 -21.86 6.74 11.64
C ASP A 26 -20.52 6.05 11.91
N THR A 27 -20.60 4.80 12.35
CA THR A 27 -19.42 4.00 12.59
C THR A 27 -19.05 3.59 11.19
N PHE A 28 -18.20 4.39 10.55
CA PHE A 28 -17.47 4.00 9.36
C PHE A 28 -16.70 2.74 9.75
N ASN A 29 -17.35 1.62 9.55
CA ASN A 29 -16.79 0.31 9.71
C ASN A 29 -15.74 0.21 8.60
N MET A 30 -14.50 0.61 8.90
CA MET A 30 -13.35 0.47 8.00
C MET A 30 -13.03 -1.01 7.68
N SER A 31 -13.91 -1.95 8.00
CA SER A 31 -13.88 -3.35 7.58
C SER A 31 -14.24 -3.48 6.09
N GLY A 32 -13.39 -3.03 5.16
CA GLY A 32 -13.81 -2.99 3.75
C GLY A 32 -12.78 -3.07 2.63
N ASP A 33 -11.57 -2.51 2.76
CA ASP A 33 -10.65 -2.45 1.59
C ASP A 33 -9.17 -2.69 1.92
N PHE A 34 -8.82 -3.21 3.10
CA PHE A 34 -7.41 -3.53 3.39
C PHE A 34 -6.83 -4.60 2.45
N ARG A 35 -7.70 -5.47 1.92
CA ARG A 35 -7.32 -6.45 0.89
C ARG A 35 -7.02 -5.76 -0.44
N GLY A 36 -7.73 -4.68 -0.78
CA GLY A 36 -7.46 -3.89 -1.99
C GLY A 36 -6.15 -3.11 -1.87
N ALA A 37 -5.89 -2.45 -0.73
CA ALA A 37 -4.61 -1.78 -0.47
C ALA A 37 -3.40 -2.74 -0.59
N ASN A 38 -3.50 -3.96 -0.06
CA ASN A 38 -2.41 -4.94 -0.19
C ASN A 38 -2.23 -5.44 -1.64
N VAL A 39 -3.33 -5.67 -2.36
CA VAL A 39 -3.28 -6.00 -3.81
C VAL A 39 -2.67 -4.84 -4.61
N ASN A 40 -3.01 -3.59 -4.27
CA ASN A 40 -2.47 -2.39 -4.90
C ASN A 40 -0.96 -2.25 -4.67
N ILE A 41 -0.47 -2.47 -3.44
CA ILE A 41 0.97 -2.44 -3.11
C ILE A 41 1.74 -3.45 -3.95
N LYS A 42 1.28 -4.71 -4.00
CA LYS A 42 1.93 -5.76 -4.76
C LYS A 42 1.95 -5.45 -6.26
N SER A 43 0.82 -5.02 -6.82
CA SER A 43 0.73 -4.64 -8.23
C SER A 43 1.68 -3.49 -8.57
N THR A 44 1.67 -2.44 -7.73
CA THR A 44 2.54 -1.26 -7.85
C THR A 44 4.01 -1.69 -7.88
N LEU A 45 4.49 -2.42 -6.88
CA LEU A 45 5.91 -2.78 -6.78
C LEU A 45 6.36 -3.83 -7.80
N ASN A 46 5.45 -4.67 -8.30
CA ASN A 46 5.72 -5.52 -9.46
C ASN A 46 5.90 -4.70 -10.75
N ASN A 47 5.09 -3.67 -10.97
CA ASN A 47 5.27 -2.76 -12.10
C ASN A 47 6.60 -2.03 -11.99
N VAL A 48 6.98 -1.58 -10.79
CA VAL A 48 8.30 -0.99 -10.53
C VAL A 48 9.43 -1.94 -10.90
N THR A 49 9.33 -3.21 -10.49
CA THR A 49 10.32 -4.24 -10.83
C THR A 49 10.49 -4.39 -12.34
N GLN A 50 9.40 -4.33 -13.11
CA GLN A 50 9.45 -4.34 -14.57
C GLN A 50 10.11 -3.06 -15.14
N THR A 51 9.80 -1.89 -14.58
CA THR A 51 10.43 -0.61 -14.98
C THR A 51 11.94 -0.65 -14.77
N ILE A 52 12.43 -1.25 -13.69
CA ILE A 52 13.87 -1.38 -13.41
C ILE A 52 14.59 -2.16 -14.51
N GLY A 53 13.98 -3.26 -14.99
CA GLY A 53 14.51 -4.05 -16.09
C GLY A 53 14.64 -3.25 -17.40
N ALA A 54 13.81 -2.22 -17.58
CA ALA A 54 13.80 -1.36 -18.75
C ALA A 54 14.70 -0.11 -18.63
N LEU A 55 15.45 0.07 -17.54
CA LEU A 55 16.32 1.25 -17.35
C LEU A 55 17.43 1.29 -18.43
N PRO A 56 17.47 2.30 -19.31
CA PRO A 56 18.37 2.32 -20.46
C PRO A 56 19.84 2.58 -20.09
N ASN A 57 20.10 3.24 -18.96
CA ASN A 57 21.43 3.78 -18.60
C ASN A 57 21.95 3.31 -17.23
N ALA A 58 21.35 2.27 -16.63
CA ALA A 58 21.80 1.74 -15.34
C ALA A 58 22.65 0.46 -15.53
N ASP A 59 23.77 0.36 -14.79
CA ASP A 59 24.55 -0.86 -14.70
C ASP A 59 23.69 -2.04 -14.22
N ASP A 60 23.94 -3.24 -14.75
CA ASP A 60 23.16 -4.43 -14.38
C ASP A 60 23.24 -4.75 -12.88
N SER A 61 24.38 -4.47 -12.26
CA SER A 61 24.55 -4.60 -10.81
C SER A 61 23.62 -3.66 -10.02
N LEU A 62 23.49 -2.40 -10.46
CA LEU A 62 22.61 -1.43 -9.82
C LEU A 62 21.13 -1.75 -10.07
N LYS A 63 20.78 -2.26 -11.26
CA LYS A 63 19.43 -2.76 -11.55
C LYS A 63 19.07 -3.94 -10.66
N GLU A 64 19.98 -4.90 -10.48
CA GLU A 64 19.76 -6.06 -9.63
C GLU A 64 19.63 -5.64 -8.15
N GLU A 65 20.49 -4.74 -7.68
CA GLU A 65 20.40 -4.17 -6.33
C GLU A 65 19.06 -3.46 -6.11
N LEU A 66 18.65 -2.60 -7.04
CA LEU A 66 17.38 -1.88 -6.97
C LEU A 66 16.17 -2.83 -7.00
N SER A 67 16.21 -3.85 -7.87
CA SER A 67 15.17 -4.87 -7.96
C SER A 67 15.02 -5.65 -6.65
N LYS A 68 16.13 -6.08 -6.05
CA LYS A 68 16.15 -6.75 -4.74
C LYS A 68 15.57 -5.86 -3.65
N LEU A 69 15.91 -4.58 -3.64
CA LEU A 69 15.38 -3.63 -2.65
C LEU A 69 13.88 -3.38 -2.83
N ILE A 70 13.37 -3.30 -4.06
CA ILE A 70 11.93 -3.17 -4.32
C ILE A 70 11.17 -4.43 -3.91
N GLN A 71 11.73 -5.62 -4.14
CA GLN A 71 11.15 -6.88 -3.64
C GLN A 71 11.13 -6.91 -2.11
N GLN A 72 12.23 -6.55 -1.45
CA GLN A 72 12.28 -6.45 0.02
C GLN A 72 11.28 -5.42 0.57
N LEU A 73 11.11 -4.29 -0.12
CA LEU A 73 10.12 -3.28 0.24
C LEU A 73 8.71 -3.87 0.14
N ASN A 74 8.40 -4.57 -0.95
CA ASN A 74 7.12 -5.25 -1.13
C ASN A 74 6.85 -6.25 0.00
N ASP A 75 7.78 -7.16 0.28
CA ASP A 75 7.62 -8.18 1.32
C ASP A 75 7.44 -7.57 2.71
N THR A 76 8.10 -6.44 2.96
CA THR A 76 7.95 -5.66 4.19
C THR A 76 6.57 -5.02 4.26
N LEU A 77 6.14 -4.32 3.20
CA LEU A 77 4.85 -3.62 3.15
C LEU A 77 3.63 -4.55 3.17
N GLN A 78 3.77 -5.80 2.69
CA GLN A 78 2.72 -6.81 2.80
C GLN A 78 2.44 -7.26 4.25
N GLN A 79 3.39 -7.04 5.15
CA GLN A 79 3.25 -7.33 6.58
C GLN A 79 2.67 -6.13 7.35
N ALA A 80 2.35 -5.02 6.68
CA ALA A 80 1.78 -3.86 7.33
C ALA A 80 0.40 -4.19 7.94
N PRO A 81 0.16 -3.82 9.21
CA PRO A 81 -1.16 -3.93 9.81
C PRO A 81 -2.13 -2.98 9.10
N ALA A 82 -3.42 -3.30 9.18
CA ALA A 82 -4.49 -2.53 8.56
C ALA A 82 -4.44 -1.04 8.91
N GLU A 83 -4.08 -0.70 10.15
CA GLU A 83 -3.93 0.68 10.66
C GLU A 83 -2.84 1.49 9.95
N LYS A 84 -1.90 0.81 9.27
CA LYS A 84 -0.82 1.42 8.50
C LYS A 84 -0.91 1.13 7.01
N ALA A 85 -2.02 0.55 6.54
CA ALA A 85 -2.20 0.18 5.13
C ALA A 85 -2.08 1.40 4.20
N GLU A 86 -2.68 2.54 4.56
CA GLU A 86 -2.58 3.78 3.77
C GLU A 86 -1.13 4.29 3.71
N ALA A 87 -0.43 4.29 4.85
CA ALA A 87 0.97 4.71 4.89
C ALA A 87 1.88 3.75 4.10
N ALA A 88 1.61 2.44 4.16
CA ALA A 88 2.31 1.44 3.36
C ALA A 88 2.05 1.62 1.86
N GLU A 89 0.82 1.93 1.45
CA GLU A 89 0.49 2.25 0.07
C GLU A 89 1.21 3.52 -0.40
N ALA A 90 1.25 4.56 0.44
CA ALA A 90 2.00 5.78 0.15
C ALA A 90 3.50 5.50 -0.06
N VAL A 91 4.11 4.62 0.73
CA VAL A 91 5.51 4.17 0.52
C VAL A 91 5.66 3.49 -0.83
N ALA A 92 4.79 2.53 -1.15
CA ALA A 92 4.84 1.81 -2.42
C ALA A 92 4.67 2.75 -3.63
N LYS A 93 3.69 3.66 -3.57
CA LYS A 93 3.44 4.63 -4.64
C LYS A 93 4.59 5.61 -4.82
N THR A 94 5.18 6.08 -3.72
CA THR A 94 6.31 7.00 -3.80
C THR A 94 7.56 6.32 -4.34
N ALA A 95 7.80 5.05 -3.98
CA ALA A 95 8.86 4.24 -4.58
C ALA A 95 8.66 4.05 -6.09
N GLU A 96 7.41 3.84 -6.53
CA GLU A 96 7.09 3.78 -7.96
C GLU A 96 7.44 5.07 -8.68
N VAL A 97 6.96 6.21 -8.18
CA VAL A 97 7.24 7.52 -8.79
C VAL A 97 8.75 7.78 -8.86
N LEU A 98 9.51 7.40 -7.82
CA LEU A 98 10.96 7.58 -7.78
C LEU A 98 11.64 6.78 -8.90
N VAL A 99 11.30 5.49 -9.03
CA VAL A 99 11.89 4.61 -10.06
C VAL A 99 11.45 5.04 -11.46
N GLN A 100 10.17 5.37 -11.66
CA GLN A 100 9.68 5.87 -12.95
C GLN A 100 10.38 7.17 -13.36
N THR A 101 10.57 8.10 -12.41
CA THR A 101 11.31 9.35 -12.67
C THR A 101 12.77 9.06 -13.03
N SER A 102 13.39 8.06 -12.40
CA SER A 102 14.75 7.63 -12.71
C SER A 102 14.87 6.94 -14.07
N ALA A 103 13.77 6.36 -14.56
CA ALA A 103 13.69 5.65 -15.84
C ALA A 103 13.42 6.55 -17.04
N ALA A 104 13.03 7.80 -16.81
CA ALA A 104 12.83 8.75 -17.89
C ALA A 104 14.13 8.97 -18.68
N GLU A 105 14.03 9.20 -19.99
CA GLU A 105 15.19 9.47 -20.87
C GLU A 105 16.05 10.64 -20.34
N LYS A 106 15.42 11.62 -19.70
CA LYS A 106 16.05 12.72 -18.98
C LYS A 106 15.44 12.81 -17.59
N PRO A 107 16.03 12.16 -16.58
CA PRO A 107 15.50 12.19 -15.22
C PRO A 107 15.48 13.61 -14.67
N ASN A 108 14.34 14.02 -14.12
CA ASN A 108 14.24 15.31 -13.43
C ASN A 108 14.88 15.19 -12.04
N LYS A 109 16.11 15.66 -11.92
CA LYS A 109 16.92 15.57 -10.69
C LYS A 109 16.24 16.18 -9.47
N THR A 110 15.63 17.35 -9.62
CA THR A 110 14.88 17.99 -8.53
C THR A 110 13.69 17.14 -8.10
N LEU A 111 12.98 16.54 -9.06
CA LEU A 111 11.87 15.64 -8.73
C LEU A 111 12.36 14.36 -8.06
N LEU A 112 13.52 13.82 -8.45
CA LEU A 112 14.14 12.67 -7.77
C LEU A 112 14.48 12.98 -6.31
N GLU A 113 15.06 14.14 -6.02
CA GLU A 113 15.36 14.55 -4.65
C GLU A 113 14.09 14.73 -3.81
N ILE A 114 13.06 15.39 -4.36
CA ILE A 114 11.78 15.59 -3.69
C ILE A 114 11.10 14.24 -3.43
N THR A 115 11.04 13.37 -4.45
CA THR A 115 10.40 12.06 -4.34
C THR A 115 11.18 11.14 -3.41
N GLY A 116 12.51 11.21 -3.44
CA GLY A 116 13.38 10.48 -2.51
C GLY A 116 13.13 10.90 -1.06
N LYS A 117 13.05 12.20 -0.78
CA LYS A 117 12.65 12.70 0.55
C LYS A 117 11.23 12.25 0.92
N GLY A 118 10.28 12.35 0.00
CA GLY A 118 8.90 11.88 0.19
C GLY A 118 8.84 10.39 0.56
N LEU A 119 9.66 9.55 -0.10
CA LEU A 119 9.73 8.12 0.19
C LEU A 119 10.24 7.86 1.61
N LEU A 120 11.25 8.61 2.05
CA LEU A 120 11.76 8.52 3.42
C LEU A 120 10.71 8.99 4.45
N GLU A 121 10.01 10.09 4.18
CA GLU A 121 8.96 10.60 5.07
C GLU A 121 7.79 9.61 5.18
N ALA A 122 7.31 9.06 4.05
CA ALA A 122 6.28 8.02 4.05
C ALA A 122 6.73 6.78 4.83
N SER A 123 8.01 6.40 4.69
CA SER A 123 8.56 5.24 5.39
C SER A 123 8.73 5.48 6.89
N LYS A 124 8.96 6.72 7.34
CA LYS A 124 8.94 7.08 8.77
C LYS A 124 7.57 6.91 9.40
N ALA A 125 6.49 7.15 8.65
CA ALA A 125 5.11 7.00 9.15
C ALA A 125 4.76 5.54 9.53
N VAL A 126 5.48 4.56 8.95
CA VAL A 126 5.38 3.14 9.28
C VAL A 126 6.57 2.60 10.09
N ALA A 127 7.61 3.42 10.34
CA ALA A 127 8.87 2.94 10.92
C ALA A 127 8.76 2.45 12.38
N ASP A 128 7.77 2.92 13.14
CA ASP A 128 7.52 2.50 14.52
C ASP A 128 7.23 0.99 14.63
N ILE A 129 6.51 0.45 13.64
CA ILE A 129 6.15 -0.98 13.57
C ILE A 129 6.97 -1.74 12.52
N MET A 130 7.54 -1.04 11.54
CA MET A 130 8.23 -1.60 10.38
C MET A 130 9.52 -0.82 10.09
N PRO A 131 10.52 -0.87 11.00
CA PRO A 131 11.78 -0.13 10.83
C PRO A 131 12.54 -0.55 9.57
N THR A 132 12.33 -1.80 9.11
CA THR A 132 12.89 -2.32 7.87
C THR A 132 12.41 -1.52 6.65
N ALA A 133 11.18 -1.01 6.64
CA ALA A 133 10.66 -0.23 5.50
C ALA A 133 11.48 1.05 5.28
N LEU A 134 11.78 1.79 6.35
CA LEU A 134 12.64 2.97 6.30
C LEU A 134 14.07 2.65 5.87
N LYS A 135 14.63 1.54 6.38
CA LYS A 135 15.96 1.08 5.99
C LYS A 135 16.03 0.74 4.49
N VAL A 136 15.03 0.04 3.97
CA VAL A 136 14.96 -0.35 2.55
C VAL A 136 14.73 0.89 1.68
N ALA A 137 13.80 1.77 2.04
CA ALA A 137 13.58 3.05 1.37
C ALA A 137 14.86 3.90 1.26
N THR A 138 15.64 3.98 2.35
CA THR A 138 16.94 4.68 2.35
C THR A 138 17.91 4.11 1.33
N GLN A 139 17.99 2.78 1.24
CA GLN A 139 18.84 2.11 0.26
C GLN A 139 18.34 2.32 -1.18
N ILE A 140 17.02 2.30 -1.40
CA ILE A 140 16.43 2.59 -2.72
C ILE A 140 16.83 3.99 -3.19
N VAL A 141 16.67 5.00 -2.33
CA VAL A 141 17.08 6.39 -2.66
C VAL A 141 18.57 6.45 -2.99
N ALA A 142 19.42 5.77 -2.23
CA ALA A 142 20.85 5.74 -2.48
C ALA A 142 21.19 5.10 -3.84
N VAL A 143 20.56 3.97 -4.20
CA VAL A 143 20.79 3.30 -5.48
C VAL A 143 20.27 4.14 -6.65
N VAL A 144 19.10 4.75 -6.53
CA VAL A 144 18.57 5.67 -7.54
C VAL A 144 19.48 6.89 -7.71
N GLY A 145 20.04 7.42 -6.62
CA GLY A 145 21.05 8.48 -6.64
C GLY A 145 22.28 8.08 -7.45
N LYS A 146 22.81 6.86 -7.23
CA LYS A 146 23.92 6.32 -8.02
C LYS A 146 23.59 6.20 -9.52
N ILE A 147 22.38 5.75 -9.86
CA ILE A 147 21.93 5.57 -11.26
C ILE A 147 21.81 6.92 -11.98
N THR A 148 21.33 7.95 -11.28
CA THR A 148 20.92 9.24 -11.90
C THR A 148 21.92 10.38 -11.67
N GLY A 149 22.92 10.16 -10.81
CA GLY A 149 23.94 11.13 -10.45
C GLY A 149 23.36 12.33 -9.68
N VAL A 150 22.50 12.05 -8.70
CA VAL A 150 21.98 13.02 -7.70
C VAL A 150 22.44 12.66 -6.30
#